data_AF-A0AAE9EWZ8-F1
#
_entry.id   AF-A0AAE9EWZ8-F1
#
_cell.length_a   1.000
_cell.length_b   1.000
_cell.length_c   1.000
_cell.angle_alpha   90.00
_cell.angle_beta   90.00
_cell.angle_gamma   90.00
#
_symmetry.space_group_name_H-M   'P 1'
#
loop_
_entity.id
_entity.type
_entity.pdbx_description
1 polymer ?
#
loop_
_entity_poly.entity_id
_entity_poly.type
_entity_poly.pdbx_seq_one_letter_code
_entity_poly.pdbx_strand_id
1 'polypeptide(L)'
;MLHQYGRRAIGVSLVAAVGSTAAFFFGYVQPRHEKYERFFANYDPYTRMKEICAANKGYMHTCPQELAKLYEEKGKTVADL
;
A
#
# COMPACT_ATOMS: atom_id res chain seq x y z
N MET A 1 36.23 18.72 -31.07
CA MET A 1 35.99 17.47 -30.32
C MET A 1 35.04 17.64 -29.12
N LEU A 2 35.20 18.66 -28.27
CA LEU A 2 34.39 18.86 -27.05
C LEU A 2 32.86 18.87 -27.29
N HIS A 3 32.39 19.58 -28.32
CA HIS A 3 30.95 19.66 -28.65
C HIS A 3 30.34 18.33 -29.09
N GLN A 4 31.09 17.49 -29.80
CA GLN A 4 30.60 16.17 -30.24
C GLN A 4 30.49 15.21 -29.07
N TYR A 5 31.45 15.25 -28.15
CA TYR A 5 31.39 14.52 -26.89
C TYR A 5 30.21 14.98 -26.03
N GLY A 6 30.01 16.29 -25.87
CA GLY A 6 28.90 16.85 -25.10
C GLY A 6 27.53 16.41 -25.63
N ARG A 7 27.31 16.43 -26.94
CA ARG A 7 26.04 15.96 -27.55
C ARG A 7 25.80 14.47 -27.31
N ARG A 8 26.85 13.64 -27.39
CA ARG A 8 26.76 12.21 -27.06
C ARG A 8 26.48 11.98 -25.59
N ALA A 9 27.15 12.70 -24.70
CA ALA A 9 26.97 12.60 -23.26
C ALA A 9 25.54 12.96 -22.84
N ILE A 10 24.94 14.01 -23.41
CA ILE A 10 23.54 14.38 -23.18
C ILE A 10 22.59 13.27 -23.63
N GLY A 11 22.83 12.69 -24.81
CA GLY A 11 22.00 11.58 -25.30
C GLY A 11 22.07 10.35 -24.39
N VAL A 12 23.28 9.96 -23.99
CA VAL A 12 23.49 8.81 -23.09
C VAL A 12 22.88 9.07 -21.72
N SER A 13 23.06 10.27 -21.15
CA SER A 13 22.50 10.60 -19.84
C SER A 13 20.98 10.64 -19.85
N LEU A 14 20.36 11.14 -20.92
CA LEU A 14 18.91 11.12 -21.08
C LEU A 14 18.36 9.69 -21.14
N VAL A 15 18.99 8.81 -21.94
CA VAL A 15 18.59 7.41 -22.03
C VAL A 15 18.75 6.70 -20.69
N ALA A 16 19.86 6.95 -19.98
CA ALA A 16 20.08 6.39 -18.65
C ALA A 16 19.04 6.90 -17.64
N ALA A 17 18.68 8.18 -17.67
CA ALA A 17 17.67 8.78 -16.80
C ALA A 17 16.27 8.19 -17.04
N VAL A 18 15.85 8.07 -18.30
CA VAL A 18 14.57 7.46 -18.66
C VAL A 18 14.57 5.97 -18.30
N GLY A 19 15.65 5.25 -18.62
CA GLY A 19 15.79 3.83 -18.33
C GLY A 19 15.73 3.52 -16.83
N SER A 20 16.47 4.28 -16.02
CA SER A 20 16.44 4.13 -14.55
C SER A 20 15.07 4.46 -13.96
N THR A 21 14.41 5.50 -14.47
CA THR A 21 13.04 5.87 -14.04
C THR A 21 12.04 4.76 -14.35
N ALA A 22 12.07 4.23 -15.58
CA ALA A 22 11.20 3.12 -15.99
C ALA A 22 11.48 1.86 -15.16
N ALA A 23 12.75 1.50 -14.98
CA ALA A 23 13.15 0.34 -14.17
C ALA A 23 12.65 0.46 -12.72
N PHE A 24 12.77 1.64 -12.10
CA PHE A 24 12.26 1.86 -10.75
C PHE A 24 10.73 1.81 -10.69
N PHE A 25 10.04 2.41 -11.67
CA PHE A 25 8.59 2.41 -11.72
C PHE A 25 8.02 0.99 -11.83
N PHE A 26 8.45 0.22 -12.83
CA PHE A 26 7.94 -1.13 -13.07
C PHE A 26 8.47 -2.15 -12.06
N GLY A 27 9.70 -1.99 -11.57
CA GLY A 27 10.32 -2.92 -10.63
C GLY A 27 9.88 -2.73 -9.18
N TYR A 28 9.47 -1.53 -8.78
CA TYR A 28 9.17 -1.21 -7.38
C TYR A 28 7.83 -0.51 -7.18
N VAL A 29 7.57 0.60 -7.89
CA VAL A 29 6.40 1.44 -7.63
C VAL A 29 5.10 0.72 -7.99
N GLN A 30 4.99 0.23 -9.22
CA GLN A 30 3.78 -0.44 -9.72
C GLN A 30 3.45 -1.72 -8.92
N PRO A 31 4.40 -2.66 -8.69
CA PRO A 31 4.10 -3.86 -7.90
C PRO A 31 3.66 -3.55 -6.47
N ARG A 32 4.27 -2.52 -5.84
CA ARG A 32 3.87 -2.07 -4.51
C ARG A 32 2.44 -1.54 -4.54
N HIS A 33 2.12 -0.66 -5.49
CA HIS A 33 0.79 -0.10 -5.63
C HIS A 33 -0.26 -1.20 -5.82
N GLU A 34 -0.05 -2.13 -6.77
CA GLU A 34 -0.94 -3.26 -7.00
C GLU A 34 -1.11 -4.14 -5.76
N LYS A 35 -0.04 -4.34 -4.97
CA LYS A 35 -0.11 -5.10 -3.72
C LYS A 35 -1.02 -4.43 -2.70
N TYR A 36 -0.98 -3.11 -2.58
CA TYR A 36 -1.89 -2.36 -1.70
C TYR A 36 -3.32 -2.39 -2.22
N GLU A 37 -3.53 -2.17 -3.51
CA GLU A 37 -4.86 -2.24 -4.12
C GLU A 37 -5.49 -3.62 -3.90
N ARG A 38 -4.75 -4.71 -4.14
CA ARG A 38 -5.23 -6.08 -3.90
C ARG A 38 -5.50 -6.36 -2.42
N PHE A 39 -4.65 -5.84 -1.53
CA PHE A 39 -4.87 -5.97 -0.09
C PHE A 39 -6.18 -5.29 0.31
N PHE A 40 -6.38 -4.03 -0.08
CA PHE A 40 -7.53 -3.23 0.32
C PHE A 40 -8.82 -3.58 -0.42
N ALA A 41 -8.75 -4.17 -1.61
CA ALA A 41 -9.93 -4.57 -2.39
C ALA A 41 -10.89 -5.48 -1.60
N ASN A 42 -10.36 -6.32 -0.70
CA ASN A 42 -11.16 -7.22 0.14
C ASN A 42 -10.84 -7.07 1.64
N TYR A 43 -10.16 -5.99 2.05
CA TYR A 43 -9.79 -5.81 3.45
C TYR A 43 -11.00 -5.37 4.27
N ASP A 44 -11.54 -6.29 5.07
CA ASP A 44 -12.48 -5.94 6.13
C ASP A 44 -11.72 -5.67 7.45
N PRO A 45 -11.60 -4.41 7.89
CA PRO A 45 -10.92 -4.09 9.13
C PRO A 45 -11.59 -4.75 10.35
N TYR A 46 -12.90 -4.99 10.31
CA TYR A 46 -13.63 -5.53 11.46
C TYR A 46 -13.31 -7.00 11.71
N THR A 47 -13.37 -7.84 10.67
CA THR A 47 -12.97 -9.25 10.77
C THR A 47 -11.51 -9.39 11.23
N ARG A 48 -10.61 -8.55 10.72
CA ARG A 48 -9.19 -8.59 11.12
C ARG A 48 -8.98 -8.14 12.57
N MET A 49 -9.73 -7.15 13.04
CA MET A 49 -9.70 -6.74 14.45
C MET A 49 -10.24 -7.85 15.35
N LYS A 50 -11.31 -8.55 14.96
CA LYS A 50 -11.81 -9.73 15.68
C LYS A 50 -10.76 -10.82 15.81
N GLU A 51 -10.10 -11.19 14.72
CA GLU A 51 -9.04 -12.20 14.75
C GLU A 51 -7.92 -11.83 15.71
N ILE A 52 -7.51 -10.55 15.75
CA ILE A 52 -6.46 -10.07 16.65
C ILE A 52 -6.92 -10.08 18.12
N CYS A 53 -8.16 -9.65 18.39
CA CYS A 53 -8.77 -9.70 19.72
C CYS A 53 -8.96 -11.14 20.22
N ALA A 54 -9.42 -12.05 19.34
CA ALA A 54 -9.64 -13.47 19.66
C ALA A 54 -8.34 -14.25 19.87
N ALA A 55 -7.27 -13.91 19.15
CA ALA A 55 -5.96 -14.53 19.32
C ALA A 55 -5.28 -14.19 20.67
N ASN A 56 -5.86 -13.29 21.47
CA ASN A 56 -5.45 -12.88 22.81
C ASN A 56 -3.93 -12.68 22.97
N LYS A 57 -3.32 -12.01 21.97
CA LYS A 57 -1.87 -11.78 21.92
C LYS A 57 -1.40 -10.58 22.75
N GLY A 58 -2.29 -9.92 23.49
CA GLY A 58 -2.00 -8.67 24.20
C GLY A 58 -1.59 -7.50 23.29
N TYR A 59 -1.78 -7.62 21.98
CA TYR A 59 -1.34 -6.62 20.99
C TYR A 59 -2.18 -5.34 21.05
N MET A 60 -3.45 -5.45 21.44
CA MET A 60 -4.35 -4.31 21.64
C MET A 60 -4.61 -4.09 23.12
N HIS A 61 -4.40 -2.86 23.61
CA HIS A 61 -4.73 -2.46 24.98
C HIS A 61 -6.25 -2.46 25.23
N THR A 62 -7.05 -2.22 24.19
CA THR A 62 -8.52 -2.28 24.21
C THR A 62 -9.03 -2.82 22.87
N CYS A 63 -10.04 -3.67 22.90
CA CYS A 63 -10.78 -4.05 21.68
C CYS A 63 -11.79 -2.93 21.34
N PRO A 64 -11.97 -2.59 20.05
CA PRO A 64 -12.57 -1.32 19.63
C PRO A 64 -14.09 -1.32 19.77
N GLN A 65 -14.59 -0.96 20.94
CA GLN A 65 -16.03 -0.74 21.17
C GLN A 65 -16.58 0.43 20.36
N GLU A 66 -15.76 1.45 20.08
CA GLU A 66 -16.16 2.64 19.30
C GLU A 66 -16.33 2.36 17.80
N LEU A 67 -15.57 1.41 17.24
CA LEU A 67 -15.73 1.02 15.84
C LEU A 67 -17.05 0.24 15.62
N ALA A 68 -17.48 -0.51 16.62
CA ALA A 68 -18.79 -1.18 16.61
C ALA A 68 -19.94 -0.17 16.59
N LYS A 69 -19.89 0.86 17.46
CA LYS A 69 -20.88 1.96 17.48
C LYS A 69 -21.00 2.66 16.13
N LEU A 70 -19.88 3.02 15.49
CA LEU A 70 -19.88 3.65 14.16
C LEU A 70 -20.47 2.78 13.04
N TYR A 71 -20.45 1.45 13.19
CA TYR A 71 -21.07 0.51 12.25
C TYR A 71 -22.57 0.36 12.49
N GLU A 72 -23.00 0.34 13.75
CA GLU A 72 -24.42 0.40 14.14
C GLU A 72 -25.08 1.69 13.64
N GLU A 73 -24.40 2.84 13.80
CA GLU A 73 -24.83 4.13 13.26
C GLU A 73 -24.97 4.14 11.72
N LYS A 74 -24.20 3.28 11.04
CA LYS A 74 -24.27 3.09 9.57
C LYS A 74 -25.25 1.99 9.15
N GLY A 75 -26.03 1.44 10.08
CA GLY A 75 -27.01 0.38 9.81
C GLY A 75 -26.40 -0.96 9.40
N LYS A 76 -25.11 -1.17 9.71
CA LYS A 76 -24.41 -2.43 9.40
C LYS A 76 -24.46 -3.34 10.62
N THR A 77 -24.80 -4.60 10.40
CA THR A 77 -24.87 -5.59 11.47
C THR A 77 -23.47 -5.85 12.03
N VAL A 78 -23.30 -5.58 13.33
CA VAL A 78 -22.15 -6.01 14.10
C VAL A 78 -22.31 -7.51 14.33
N ALA A 79 -21.42 -8.32 13.75
CA ALA A 79 -21.50 -9.77 13.93
C ALA A 79 -21.17 -10.16 15.38
N ASP A 80 -21.79 -11.21 15.90
CA ASP A 80 -21.52 -11.71 17.26
C ASP A 80 -20.06 -12.14 17.44
N LEU A 81 -19.58 -12.05 18.69
CA LEU A 81 -18.21 -12.39 19.12
C LEU A 81 -17.94 -13.89 18.98
#